data_AF-A0A9P7RCQ0-F1
#
_entry.id   AF-A0A9P7RCQ0-F1
#
_cell.length_a   1.000
_cell.length_b   1.000
_cell.length_c   1.000
_cell.angle_alpha   90.00
_cell.angle_beta   90.00
_cell.angle_gamma   90.00
#
_symmetry.space_group_name_H-M   'P 1'
#
loop_
_entity.id
_entity.type
_entity.pdbx_description
1 polymer ?
#
loop_
_entity_poly.entity_id
_entity_poly.type
_entity_poly.pdbx_seq_one_letter_code
_entity_poly.pdbx_strand_id
1 'polypeptide(L)'
;MKAIMTCVRDLVDETIDDIIENFKDVGEDNDRLREIVSIAASLVTMMKIRLSTLPQPEPPILWTKGLSLRQVIAGALQRQSPEAIHGIIDYKFTLSNLAVYYNCQVLWTDRLDRHLEIEINRRTTIVMVYQHKIWLSAHSRQAENCIVPHDIICEALDTLNLLFPHNDRCTESFLRKQRQIFHHLGYCGRERKLDLESYPYWGCKIKKLIEISEGKRSGIWQFLPDSKGFNLIESANFWIATAAAFLAFIGFVLGLTSIVYAKWSYDVGVKSMAISEESLDLTRLQYQLSLAQACSDPNEARLLPDFCSAEA
;
A
#
# COMPACT_ATOMS: atom_id res chain seq x y z
N MET A 1 0.61 -37.54 21.50
CA MET A 1 0.80 -36.09 21.27
C MET A 1 0.23 -35.22 22.40
N LYS A 2 -1.05 -35.33 22.81
CA LYS A 2 -1.61 -34.54 23.93
C LYS A 2 -0.81 -34.72 25.24
N ALA A 3 -0.54 -35.96 25.65
CA ALA A 3 0.27 -36.25 26.84
C ALA A 3 1.68 -35.64 26.76
N ILE A 4 2.31 -35.66 25.58
CA ILE A 4 3.65 -35.08 25.36
C ILE A 4 3.60 -33.56 25.43
N MET A 5 2.57 -32.91 24.87
CA MET A 5 2.42 -31.45 25.00
C MET A 5 2.14 -31.01 26.43
N THR A 6 1.36 -31.79 27.18
CA THR A 6 1.11 -31.52 28.61
C THR A 6 2.39 -31.70 29.41
N CYS A 7 3.13 -32.77 29.17
CA CYS A 7 4.41 -33.03 29.84
C CYS A 7 5.48 -31.98 29.51
N VAL A 8 5.65 -31.58 28.24
CA VAL A 8 6.58 -30.49 27.85
C VAL A 8 6.18 -29.14 28.46
N ARG A 9 4.87 -28.94 28.73
CA ARG A 9 4.38 -27.75 29.44
C ARG A 9 4.63 -27.83 30.95
N ASP A 10 4.53 -29.01 31.54
CA ASP A 10 4.73 -29.22 32.97
C ASP A 10 6.23 -29.22 33.34
N LEU A 11 7.11 -29.55 32.39
CA LEU A 11 8.58 -29.63 32.57
C LEU A 11 9.32 -28.41 31.96
N VAL A 12 8.67 -27.26 31.87
CA VAL A 12 9.24 -26.04 31.25
C VAL A 12 10.51 -25.53 31.91
N ASP A 13 10.60 -25.74 33.22
CA ASP A 13 11.73 -25.29 34.04
C ASP A 13 12.81 -26.38 34.16
N GLU A 14 12.55 -27.61 33.69
CA GLU A 14 13.52 -28.70 33.65
C GLU A 14 14.46 -28.58 32.44
N THR A 15 15.62 -29.23 32.54
CA THR A 15 16.58 -29.27 31.44
C THR A 15 16.16 -30.31 30.41
N ILE A 16 16.70 -30.20 29.19
CA ILE A 16 16.47 -31.21 28.14
C ILE A 16 16.84 -32.61 28.61
N ASP A 17 17.93 -32.74 29.38
CA ASP A 17 18.43 -34.05 29.79
C ASP A 17 17.46 -34.70 30.79
N ASP A 18 16.86 -33.92 31.69
CA ASP A 18 15.82 -34.37 32.62
C ASP A 18 14.54 -34.79 31.88
N ILE A 19 14.11 -33.99 30.91
CA ILE A 19 12.94 -34.31 30.06
C ILE A 19 13.19 -35.61 29.29
N ILE A 20 14.36 -35.76 28.65
CA ILE A 20 14.69 -36.98 27.90
C ILE A 20 14.76 -38.18 28.84
N GLU A 21 15.32 -38.03 30.05
CA GLU A 21 15.37 -39.11 31.04
C GLU A 21 13.98 -39.57 31.48
N ASN A 22 13.05 -38.63 31.71
CA ASN A 22 11.64 -38.94 31.99
C ASN A 22 10.94 -39.68 30.84
N PHE A 23 11.40 -39.54 29.59
CA PHE A 23 10.86 -40.24 28.43
C PHE A 23 11.61 -41.53 28.07
N LYS A 24 12.76 -41.85 28.68
CA LYS A 24 13.52 -43.09 28.39
C LYS A 24 12.73 -44.35 28.70
N ASP A 25 11.84 -44.32 29.69
CA ASP A 25 10.97 -45.44 30.06
C ASP A 25 9.97 -45.83 28.96
N VAL A 26 9.78 -44.99 27.94
CA VAL A 26 8.86 -45.23 26.81
C VAL A 26 9.49 -46.13 25.74
N GLY A 27 10.78 -46.45 25.83
CA GLY A 27 11.45 -47.41 24.94
C GLY A 27 11.67 -46.94 23.50
N GLU A 28 11.52 -45.64 23.23
CA GLU A 28 11.79 -45.04 21.91
C GLU A 28 13.26 -44.65 21.72
N ASP A 29 13.71 -44.64 20.46
CA ASP A 29 15.03 -44.16 20.05
C ASP A 29 15.24 -42.70 20.49
N ASN A 30 16.38 -42.42 21.14
CA ASN A 30 16.71 -41.11 21.71
C ASN A 30 16.67 -39.99 20.66
N ASP A 31 17.01 -40.28 19.40
CA ASP A 31 16.99 -39.29 18.33
C ASP A 31 15.56 -38.93 17.91
N ARG A 32 14.64 -39.90 17.90
CA ARG A 32 13.21 -39.65 17.63
C ARG A 32 12.56 -38.87 18.77
N LEU A 33 12.87 -39.22 20.01
CA LEU A 33 12.40 -38.49 21.18
C LEU A 33 12.81 -37.01 21.14
N ARG A 34 14.07 -36.72 20.78
CA ARG A 34 14.55 -35.34 20.60
C ARG A 34 13.78 -34.57 19.55
N GLU A 35 13.46 -35.22 18.42
CA GLU A 35 12.68 -34.58 17.37
C GLU A 35 11.25 -34.29 17.84
N ILE A 36 10.60 -35.25 18.49
CA ILE A 36 9.25 -35.10 19.04
C ILE A 36 9.19 -33.98 20.07
N VAL A 37 10.15 -33.93 21.01
CA VAL A 37 10.27 -32.85 22.00
C VAL A 37 10.51 -31.50 21.31
N SER A 38 11.34 -31.44 20.26
CA SER A 38 11.56 -30.21 19.50
C SER A 38 10.28 -29.70 18.83
N ILE A 39 9.47 -30.62 18.27
CA ILE A 39 8.21 -30.28 17.62
C ILE A 39 7.19 -29.82 18.67
N ALA A 40 7.09 -30.53 19.79
CA ALA A 40 6.20 -30.14 20.89
C ALA A 40 6.56 -28.76 21.45
N ALA A 41 7.84 -28.52 21.74
CA ALA A 41 8.33 -27.21 22.19
C ALA A 41 8.03 -26.12 21.15
N SER A 42 8.23 -26.41 19.87
CA SER A 42 7.95 -25.45 18.80
C SER A 42 6.46 -25.11 18.67
N LEU A 43 5.58 -26.10 18.76
CA LEU A 43 4.13 -25.92 18.69
C LEU A 43 3.56 -25.16 19.88
N VAL A 44 4.05 -25.45 21.09
CA VAL A 44 3.53 -24.80 22.30
C VAL A 44 4.02 -23.36 22.41
N THR A 45 5.21 -23.05 21.93
CA THR A 45 5.80 -21.69 21.97
C THR A 45 5.49 -20.86 20.72
N MET A 46 5.02 -21.50 19.64
CA MET A 46 4.90 -20.90 18.32
C MET A 46 6.23 -20.33 17.80
N MET A 47 7.35 -20.99 18.13
CA MET A 47 8.70 -20.64 17.73
C MET A 47 9.42 -21.85 17.14
N LYS A 48 10.43 -21.67 16.28
CA LYS A 48 11.21 -22.79 15.75
C LYS A 48 12.33 -23.16 16.71
N ILE A 49 12.06 -24.13 17.60
CA ILE A 49 13.01 -24.62 18.60
C ILE A 49 13.54 -25.98 18.16
N ARG A 50 14.87 -26.13 18.13
CA ARG A 50 15.52 -27.39 17.73
C ARG A 50 16.57 -27.84 18.73
N LEU A 51 16.65 -29.15 18.92
CA LEU A 51 17.64 -29.82 19.77
C LEU A 51 18.85 -30.35 18.97
N SER A 52 18.79 -30.35 17.63
CA SER A 52 19.82 -30.92 16.75
C SER A 52 20.52 -29.85 15.92
N THR A 53 21.83 -30.03 15.69
CA THR A 53 22.75 -29.07 15.05
C THR A 53 22.89 -29.26 13.53
N LEU A 54 22.02 -30.05 12.90
CA LEU A 54 22.07 -30.26 11.45
C LEU A 54 22.00 -28.93 10.68
N PRO A 55 22.91 -28.69 9.71
CA PRO A 55 22.91 -27.45 8.93
C PRO A 55 21.59 -27.29 8.18
N GLN A 56 20.93 -26.17 8.41
CA GLN A 56 19.71 -25.76 7.72
C GLN A 56 19.91 -24.35 7.15
N PRO A 57 19.16 -23.99 6.08
CA PRO A 57 19.29 -22.68 5.46
C PRO A 57 18.90 -21.50 6.37
N GLU A 58 18.18 -21.74 7.47
CA GLU A 58 17.80 -20.71 8.45
C GLU A 58 18.25 -21.10 9.87
N PRO A 59 18.81 -20.17 10.67
CA PRO A 59 19.25 -20.46 12.02
C PRO A 59 18.04 -20.69 12.95
N PRO A 60 17.82 -21.91 13.48
CA PRO A 60 16.79 -22.14 14.48
C PRO A 60 17.23 -21.63 15.86
N ILE A 61 16.28 -21.44 16.78
CA ILE A 61 16.62 -21.27 18.19
C ILE A 61 17.14 -22.62 18.70
N LEU A 62 18.42 -22.66 19.05
CA LEU A 62 19.07 -23.87 19.54
C LEU A 62 18.78 -24.02 21.04
N TRP A 63 18.16 -25.14 21.39
CA TRP A 63 18.00 -25.51 22.80
C TRP A 63 19.28 -26.20 23.27
N THR A 64 20.16 -25.42 23.88
CA THR A 64 21.46 -25.91 24.40
C THR A 64 21.27 -26.71 25.68
N LYS A 65 22.13 -27.72 25.89
CA LYS A 65 22.14 -28.54 27.11
C LYS A 65 22.30 -27.68 28.37
N GLY A 66 21.58 -28.04 29.43
CA GLY A 66 21.62 -27.35 30.73
C GLY A 66 20.77 -26.09 30.85
N LEU A 67 20.10 -25.64 29.77
CA LEU A 67 19.14 -24.53 29.83
C LEU A 67 17.71 -25.06 29.84
N SER A 68 16.84 -24.42 30.62
CA SER A 68 15.40 -24.70 30.56
C SER A 68 14.76 -24.05 29.33
N LEU A 69 13.58 -24.53 28.93
CA LEU A 69 12.87 -23.99 27.77
C LEU A 69 12.56 -22.49 27.93
N ARG A 70 12.20 -22.09 29.15
CA ARG A 70 11.93 -20.68 29.50
C ARG A 70 13.17 -19.80 29.30
N GLN A 71 14.34 -20.28 29.72
CA GLN A 71 15.61 -19.57 29.54
C GLN A 71 15.99 -19.44 28.07
N VAL A 72 15.75 -20.47 27.27
CA VAL A 72 16.00 -20.44 25.82
C VAL A 72 15.11 -19.42 25.13
N ILE A 73 13.82 -19.36 25.47
CA ILE A 73 12.89 -18.37 24.90
C ILE A 73 13.28 -16.95 25.31
N ALA A 74 13.59 -16.73 26.60
CA ALA A 74 14.01 -15.43 27.10
C ALA A 74 15.35 -14.98 26.49
N GLY A 75 16.26 -15.90 26.20
CA GLY A 75 17.52 -15.62 25.52
C GLY A 75 17.35 -15.34 24.02
N ALA A 76 16.42 -16.04 23.35
CA ALA A 76 16.15 -15.84 21.93
C ALA A 76 15.48 -14.50 21.64
N LEU A 77 14.58 -14.06 22.52
CA LEU A 77 13.98 -12.73 22.48
C LEU A 77 14.76 -11.80 23.41
N GLN A 78 15.91 -11.35 22.92
CA GLN A 78 16.81 -10.49 23.69
C GLN A 78 16.09 -9.20 24.10
N ARG A 79 15.91 -9.02 25.42
CA ARG A 79 15.42 -7.77 26.00
C ARG A 79 16.43 -6.67 25.72
N GLN A 80 15.97 -5.57 25.15
CA GLN A 80 16.80 -4.43 24.81
C GLN A 80 16.82 -3.42 25.96
N SER A 81 17.93 -2.68 26.08
CA SER A 81 18.07 -1.63 27.09
C SER A 81 17.15 -0.44 26.73
N PRO A 82 16.43 0.14 27.70
CA PRO A 82 15.60 1.34 27.49
C PRO A 82 16.39 2.53 26.92
N GLU A 83 17.67 2.64 27.25
CA GLU A 83 18.56 3.72 26.78
C GLU A 83 18.83 3.65 25.26
N ALA A 84 18.76 2.45 24.67
CA ALA A 84 18.96 2.27 23.22
C ALA A 84 17.70 2.64 22.40
N ILE A 85 16.55 2.76 23.08
CA ILE A 85 15.21 2.79 22.49
C ILE A 85 14.42 3.95 23.11
N HIS A 86 14.75 5.16 22.67
CA HIS A 86 13.97 6.36 22.98
C HIS A 86 13.34 6.91 21.71
N GLY A 87 12.10 7.38 21.80
CA GLY A 87 11.40 8.02 20.69
C GLY A 87 9.88 7.97 20.83
N ILE A 88 9.24 8.98 20.25
CA ILE A 88 7.78 9.05 20.12
C ILE A 88 7.41 8.52 18.74
N ILE A 89 6.48 7.58 18.71
CA ILE A 89 5.96 6.99 17.48
C ILE A 89 4.83 7.88 16.94
N ASP A 90 4.94 8.29 15.68
CA ASP A 90 3.90 9.06 15.00
C ASP A 90 2.57 8.29 15.03
N TYR A 91 1.46 8.96 15.37
CA TYR A 91 0.13 8.34 15.34
C TYR A 91 -0.21 7.74 13.96
N LYS A 92 0.33 8.31 12.88
CA LYS A 92 0.13 7.80 11.50
C LYS A 92 0.96 6.55 11.20
N PHE A 93 1.82 6.10 12.11
CA PHE A 93 2.61 4.89 11.94
C PHE A 93 1.72 3.63 12.00
N THR A 94 1.34 3.12 10.83
CA THR A 94 0.54 1.91 10.67
C THR A 94 1.10 1.06 9.54
N LEU A 95 0.91 -0.25 9.61
CA LEU A 95 1.36 -1.15 8.54
C LEU A 95 0.61 -0.90 7.22
N SER A 96 -0.64 -0.44 7.29
CA SER A 96 -1.38 0.00 6.10
C SER A 96 -0.70 1.19 5.42
N ASN A 97 -0.22 2.18 6.18
CA ASN A 97 0.48 3.33 5.61
C ASN A 97 1.85 2.94 5.07
N LEU A 98 2.58 2.07 5.78
CA LEU A 98 3.84 1.51 5.29
C LEU A 98 3.65 0.78 3.95
N ALA A 99 2.60 -0.02 3.83
CA ALA A 99 2.29 -0.73 2.60
C ALA A 99 1.91 0.18 1.43
N VAL A 100 1.15 1.24 1.69
CA VAL A 100 0.69 2.17 0.65
C VAL A 100 1.80 3.13 0.20
N TYR A 101 2.53 3.72 1.13
CA TYR A 101 3.45 4.82 0.83
C TYR A 101 4.90 4.37 0.67
N TYR A 102 5.32 3.28 1.30
CA TYR A 102 6.75 2.89 1.40
C TYR A 102 7.08 1.54 0.75
N ASN A 103 6.15 0.99 -0.06
CA ASN A 103 6.29 -0.30 -0.73
C ASN A 103 6.65 -1.46 0.22
N CYS A 104 6.11 -1.41 1.45
CA CYS A 104 6.25 -2.50 2.40
C CYS A 104 5.23 -3.60 2.12
N GLN A 105 5.69 -4.84 1.98
CA GLN A 105 4.83 -6.01 1.87
C GLN A 105 4.70 -6.67 3.24
N VAL A 106 3.47 -6.94 3.67
CA VAL A 106 3.22 -7.70 4.90
C VAL A 106 3.17 -9.18 4.55
N LEU A 107 4.02 -9.98 5.20
CA LEU A 107 3.97 -11.43 5.17
C LEU A 107 3.46 -11.94 6.52
N TRP A 108 2.38 -12.71 6.49
CA TRP A 108 1.83 -13.33 7.71
C TRP A 108 2.65 -14.56 8.09
N THR A 109 3.00 -14.66 9.37
CA THR A 109 3.79 -15.78 9.91
C THR A 109 3.12 -16.40 11.13
N ASP A 110 3.26 -17.72 11.25
CA ASP A 110 2.83 -18.49 12.43
C ASP A 110 3.89 -18.50 13.52
N ARG A 111 5.06 -17.89 13.24
CA ARG A 111 6.22 -17.86 14.12
C ARG A 111 6.31 -16.55 14.87
N LEU A 112 6.27 -16.62 16.20
CA LEU A 112 6.36 -15.46 17.08
C LEU A 112 7.78 -14.85 17.08
N ASP A 113 8.82 -15.67 16.93
CA ASP A 113 10.22 -15.22 16.87
C ASP A 113 10.52 -14.35 15.63
N ARG A 114 9.84 -14.64 14.51
CA ARG A 114 9.93 -13.85 13.28
C ARG A 114 9.02 -12.62 13.28
N HIS A 115 8.31 -12.34 14.37
CA HIS A 115 7.47 -11.16 14.44
C HIS A 115 8.32 -9.88 14.28
N LEU A 116 7.89 -9.02 13.35
CA LEU A 116 8.56 -7.78 12.92
C LEU A 116 9.97 -7.98 12.38
N GLU A 117 10.25 -9.17 11.84
CA GLU A 117 11.44 -9.36 11.04
C GLU A 117 11.29 -8.60 9.72
N ILE A 118 12.37 -7.93 9.31
CA ILE A 118 12.40 -7.05 8.15
C ILE A 118 13.42 -7.61 7.16
N GLU A 119 12.92 -8.09 6.03
CA GLU A 119 13.74 -8.54 4.90
C GLU A 119 13.71 -7.44 3.82
N ILE A 120 14.86 -6.82 3.59
CA ILE A 120 15.00 -5.77 2.58
C ILE A 120 15.45 -6.44 1.28
N ASN A 121 14.58 -6.47 0.27
CA ASN A 121 14.94 -6.86 -1.09
C ASN A 121 15.17 -5.60 -1.94
N ARG A 122 15.77 -5.75 -3.13
CA ARG A 122 16.21 -4.64 -4.01
C ARG A 122 15.11 -3.59 -4.33
N ARG A 123 13.83 -3.95 -4.23
CA ARG A 123 12.70 -3.06 -4.56
C ARG A 123 11.59 -3.02 -3.50
N THR A 124 11.55 -3.98 -2.60
CA THR A 124 10.43 -4.21 -1.68
C THR A 124 10.96 -4.57 -0.30
N THR A 125 10.35 -4.00 0.72
CA THR A 125 10.65 -4.33 2.11
C THR A 125 9.57 -5.28 2.62
N ILE A 126 9.94 -6.50 2.97
CA ILE A 126 9.01 -7.50 3.51
C ILE A 126 9.05 -7.41 5.03
N VAL A 127 7.88 -7.25 5.65
CA VAL A 127 7.71 -7.21 7.10
C VAL A 127 6.90 -8.43 7.52
N MET A 128 7.48 -9.26 8.36
CA MET A 128 6.82 -10.46 8.88
C MET A 128 5.97 -10.13 10.10
N VAL A 129 4.71 -10.55 10.10
CA VAL A 129 3.74 -10.23 11.16
C VAL A 129 3.08 -11.49 11.66
N TYR A 130 3.06 -11.66 12.98
CA TYR A 130 2.48 -12.82 13.62
C TYR A 130 0.96 -12.77 13.50
N GLN A 131 0.34 -13.84 12.97
CA GLN A 131 -1.08 -13.83 12.61
C GLN A 131 -2.04 -14.36 13.68
N HIS A 132 -1.56 -15.00 14.74
CA HIS A 132 -2.46 -15.65 15.71
C HIS A 132 -2.75 -14.77 16.93
N LYS A 133 -3.44 -13.65 16.72
CA LYS A 133 -3.86 -12.75 17.81
C LYS A 133 -4.69 -13.45 18.89
N ILE A 134 -5.51 -14.44 18.51
CA ILE A 134 -6.30 -15.26 19.44
C ILE A 134 -5.39 -15.99 20.44
N TRP A 135 -4.30 -16.59 19.93
CA TRP A 135 -3.35 -17.33 20.75
C TRP A 135 -2.71 -16.41 21.80
N LEU A 136 -2.26 -15.22 21.39
CA LEU A 136 -1.71 -14.22 22.30
C LEU A 136 -2.75 -13.76 23.34
N SER A 137 -3.97 -13.45 22.91
CA SER A 137 -5.03 -12.99 23.81
C SER A 137 -5.46 -14.04 24.82
N ALA A 138 -5.47 -15.32 24.44
CA ALA A 138 -5.80 -16.43 25.34
C ALA A 138 -4.72 -16.62 26.41
N HIS A 139 -3.45 -16.64 25.99
CA HIS A 139 -2.32 -16.84 26.91
C HIS A 139 -2.04 -15.62 27.80
N SER A 140 -2.35 -14.39 27.32
CA SER A 140 -2.27 -13.19 28.15
C SER A 140 -3.22 -13.23 29.36
N ARG A 141 -4.37 -13.91 29.24
CA ARG A 141 -5.33 -14.11 30.34
C ARG A 141 -4.97 -15.28 31.27
N GLN A 142 -4.13 -16.20 30.81
CA GLN A 142 -3.72 -17.41 31.53
C GLN A 142 -2.20 -17.40 31.76
N ALA A 143 -1.70 -16.36 32.43
CA ALA A 143 -0.27 -16.12 32.61
C ALA A 143 0.45 -17.30 33.27
N GLU A 144 -0.20 -17.98 34.22
CA GLU A 144 0.36 -19.12 34.98
C GLU A 144 0.56 -20.37 34.11
N ASN A 145 -0.20 -20.53 33.02
CA ASN A 145 -0.17 -21.73 32.18
C ASN A 145 0.64 -21.55 30.89
N CYS A 146 1.26 -20.38 30.69
CA CYS A 146 2.01 -20.10 29.47
C CYS A 146 3.51 -20.28 29.66
N ILE A 147 4.11 -21.01 28.72
CA ILE A 147 5.57 -21.23 28.64
C ILE A 147 6.30 -19.93 28.27
N VAL A 148 5.70 -19.14 27.38
CA VAL A 148 6.26 -17.87 26.94
C VAL A 148 6.07 -16.83 28.05
N PRO A 149 7.11 -16.07 28.43
CA PRO A 149 6.99 -15.02 29.44
C PRO A 149 5.85 -14.04 29.13
N HIS A 150 5.09 -13.67 30.15
CA HIS A 150 3.90 -12.83 30.01
C HIS A 150 4.22 -11.47 29.37
N ASP A 151 5.36 -10.88 29.71
CA ASP A 151 5.85 -9.62 29.16
C ASP A 151 5.97 -9.67 27.63
N ILE A 152 6.50 -10.78 27.09
CA ILE A 152 6.66 -11.00 25.65
C ILE A 152 5.29 -11.07 24.97
N ILE A 153 4.33 -11.78 25.56
CA ILE A 153 2.99 -11.93 25.00
C ILE A 153 2.25 -10.58 24.99
N CYS A 154 2.38 -9.84 26.09
CA CYS A 154 1.80 -8.52 26.24
C CYS A 154 2.38 -7.53 25.23
N GLU A 155 3.69 -7.52 25.05
CA GLU A 155 4.33 -6.66 24.07
C GLU A 155 3.96 -7.05 22.64
N ALA A 156 3.90 -8.34 22.30
CA ALA A 156 3.45 -8.80 20.98
C ALA A 156 1.98 -8.41 20.69
N LEU A 157 1.13 -8.33 21.71
CA LEU A 157 -0.22 -7.76 21.55
C LEU A 157 -0.18 -6.25 21.32
N ASP A 158 0.66 -5.55 22.07
CA ASP A 158 0.82 -4.10 21.96
C ASP A 158 1.39 -3.72 20.58
N THR A 159 2.35 -4.47 20.04
CA THR A 159 2.88 -4.26 18.68
C THR A 159 1.79 -4.44 17.62
N LEU A 160 0.93 -5.45 17.75
CA LEU A 160 -0.20 -5.63 16.83
C LEU A 160 -1.19 -4.47 16.91
N ASN A 161 -1.47 -3.94 18.09
CA ASN A 161 -2.34 -2.77 18.26
C ASN A 161 -1.68 -1.48 17.75
N LEU A 162 -0.35 -1.37 17.84
CA LEU A 162 0.42 -0.26 17.28
C LEU A 162 0.31 -0.22 15.75
N LEU A 163 0.50 -1.38 15.11
CA LEU A 163 0.59 -1.51 13.66
C LEU A 163 -0.78 -1.58 12.98
N PHE A 164 -1.77 -2.15 13.68
CA PHE A 164 -3.15 -2.32 13.22
C PHE A 164 -4.15 -1.71 14.22
N PRO A 165 -4.15 -0.37 14.38
CA PRO A 165 -5.03 0.30 15.33
C PRO A 165 -6.50 -0.04 15.11
N HIS A 166 -7.22 -0.22 16.20
CA HIS A 166 -8.67 -0.38 16.19
C HIS A 166 -9.32 0.95 15.80
N ASN A 167 -10.43 0.91 15.03
CA ASN A 167 -11.15 2.07 14.50
C ASN A 167 -10.44 2.87 13.38
N ASP A 168 -9.32 2.41 12.85
CA ASP A 168 -8.76 3.00 11.63
C ASP A 168 -9.30 2.31 10.37
N ARG A 169 -10.07 3.05 9.56
CA ARG A 169 -10.70 2.54 8.33
C ARG A 169 -9.68 2.06 7.30
N CYS A 170 -8.50 2.70 7.25
CA CYS A 170 -7.43 2.31 6.34
C CYS A 170 -6.87 0.93 6.72
N THR A 171 -6.57 0.76 8.00
CA THR A 171 -6.16 -0.53 8.59
C THR A 171 -7.22 -1.61 8.39
N GLU A 172 -8.49 -1.32 8.65
CA GLU A 172 -9.59 -2.29 8.49
C GLU A 172 -9.71 -2.77 7.04
N SER A 173 -9.67 -1.83 6.09
CA SER A 173 -9.69 -2.14 4.65
C SER A 173 -8.48 -2.97 4.23
N PHE A 174 -7.30 -2.67 4.77
CA PHE A 174 -6.06 -3.42 4.53
C PHE A 174 -6.17 -4.87 5.05
N LEU A 175 -6.60 -5.05 6.31
CA LEU A 175 -6.78 -6.37 6.90
C LEU A 175 -7.82 -7.20 6.14
N ARG A 176 -8.93 -6.58 5.71
CA ARG A 176 -9.97 -7.24 4.91
C ARG A 176 -9.42 -7.74 3.57
N LYS A 177 -8.59 -6.94 2.89
CA LYS A 177 -7.92 -7.35 1.63
C LYS A 177 -6.99 -8.55 1.86
N GLN A 178 -6.34 -8.60 3.02
CA GLN A 178 -5.44 -9.67 3.43
C GLN A 178 -6.16 -10.87 4.07
N ARG A 179 -7.51 -10.85 4.12
CA ARG A 179 -8.37 -11.88 4.77
C ARG A 179 -8.04 -12.14 6.25
N GLN A 180 -7.52 -11.12 6.94
CA GLN A 180 -7.20 -11.22 8.37
C GLN A 180 -8.37 -10.76 9.23
N ILE A 181 -8.63 -11.50 10.31
CA ILE A 181 -9.80 -11.32 11.18
C ILE A 181 -9.48 -10.64 12.52
N PHE A 182 -8.34 -9.95 12.63
CA PHE A 182 -7.87 -9.33 13.88
C PHE A 182 -8.86 -8.43 14.62
N HIS A 183 -9.69 -7.70 13.88
CA HIS A 183 -10.69 -6.78 14.45
C HIS A 183 -12.02 -7.50 14.75
N HIS A 184 -12.33 -8.61 14.07
CA HIS A 184 -13.52 -9.42 14.35
C HIS A 184 -13.42 -10.23 15.65
N LEU A 185 -12.19 -10.47 16.11
CA LEU A 185 -11.91 -11.23 17.33
C LEU A 185 -12.10 -10.42 18.62
N GLY A 186 -12.57 -9.17 18.50
CA GLY A 186 -12.80 -8.25 19.60
C GLY A 186 -11.56 -7.45 19.99
N TYR A 187 -11.82 -6.38 20.75
CA TYR A 187 -10.77 -5.54 21.32
C TYR A 187 -10.18 -6.21 22.56
N CYS A 188 -8.86 -6.41 22.58
CA CYS A 188 -8.16 -7.06 23.70
C CYS A 188 -8.07 -6.17 24.97
N GLY A 189 -8.75 -5.02 25.01
CA GLY A 189 -8.75 -4.13 26.18
C GLY A 189 -7.46 -3.35 26.40
N ARG A 190 -6.57 -3.30 25.40
CA ARG A 190 -5.23 -2.71 25.50
C ARG A 190 -5.11 -1.49 24.59
N GLU A 191 -4.78 -0.35 25.19
CA GLU A 191 -4.61 0.91 24.46
C GLU A 191 -3.35 0.88 23.58
N ARG A 192 -3.35 1.75 22.56
CA ARG A 192 -2.23 1.88 21.65
C ARG A 192 -1.13 2.71 22.31
N LYS A 193 0.00 2.07 22.63
CA LYS A 193 1.17 2.75 23.20
C LYS A 193 2.00 3.36 22.08
N LEU A 194 2.24 4.67 22.15
CA LEU A 194 3.00 5.42 21.15
C LEU A 194 4.44 5.72 21.60
N ASP A 195 4.84 5.27 22.78
CA ASP A 195 6.20 5.44 23.28
C ASP A 195 7.04 4.21 22.93
N LEU A 196 8.18 4.43 22.30
CA LEU A 196 9.04 3.33 21.86
C LEU A 196 9.65 2.55 23.04
N GLU A 197 9.83 3.21 24.19
CA GLU A 197 10.28 2.62 25.46
C GLU A 197 9.34 1.54 26.00
N SER A 198 8.06 1.57 25.60
CA SER A 198 7.08 0.55 25.97
C SER A 198 7.32 -0.82 25.32
N TYR A 199 8.31 -0.92 24.42
CA TYR A 199 8.58 -2.10 23.59
C TYR A 199 10.00 -2.64 23.80
N PRO A 200 10.31 -3.27 24.94
CA PRO A 200 11.65 -3.77 25.25
C PRO A 200 12.13 -4.97 24.38
N TYR A 201 11.26 -5.76 23.75
CA TYR A 201 11.65 -6.91 22.93
C TYR A 201 11.71 -6.59 21.43
N TRP A 202 10.74 -5.83 20.93
CA TRP A 202 10.57 -5.48 19.51
C TRP A 202 10.89 -4.02 19.19
N GLY A 203 11.26 -3.19 20.17
CA GLY A 203 11.54 -1.77 19.99
C GLY A 203 12.57 -1.45 18.91
N CYS A 204 13.69 -2.18 18.82
CA CYS A 204 14.66 -2.01 17.73
C CYS A 204 14.07 -2.35 16.34
N LYS A 205 13.22 -3.37 16.26
CA LYS A 205 12.55 -3.74 14.99
C LYS A 205 11.54 -2.65 14.60
N ILE A 206 10.79 -2.12 15.56
CA ILE A 206 9.87 -0.98 15.36
C ILE A 206 10.66 0.27 14.94
N LYS A 207 11.78 0.57 15.60
CA LYS A 207 12.67 1.70 15.25
C LYS A 207 13.13 1.62 13.80
N LYS A 208 13.55 0.45 13.35
CA LYS A 208 13.92 0.22 11.95
C LYS A 208 12.74 0.43 10.98
N LEU A 209 11.52 0.06 11.38
CA LEU A 209 10.31 0.39 10.59
C LEU A 209 10.01 1.89 10.58
N ILE A 210 10.27 2.59 11.68
CA ILE A 210 10.12 4.05 11.77
C ILE A 210 11.14 4.72 10.83
N GLU A 211 12.39 4.30 10.83
CA GLU A 211 13.42 4.77 9.88
C GLU A 211 12.98 4.57 8.41
N ILE A 212 12.35 3.43 8.10
CA ILE A 212 11.77 3.19 6.77
C ILE A 212 10.63 4.18 6.47
N SER A 213 9.80 4.51 7.46
CA SER A 213 8.71 5.48 7.33
C SER A 213 9.19 6.93 7.22
N GLU A 214 10.37 7.24 7.74
CA GLU A 214 11.01 8.55 7.61
C GLU A 214 11.76 8.70 6.28
N GLY A 215 12.07 7.57 5.63
CA GLY A 215 12.70 7.53 4.31
C GLY A 215 11.83 8.09 3.18
N LYS A 216 12.38 8.08 1.95
CA LYS A 216 11.66 8.52 0.76
C LYS A 216 10.48 7.58 0.50
N ARG A 217 9.28 8.15 0.29
CA ARG A 217 8.09 7.42 -0.18
C ARG A 217 8.40 6.68 -1.48
N SER A 218 7.54 5.76 -1.90
CA SER A 218 7.72 4.94 -3.10
C SER A 218 6.77 5.35 -4.23
N GLY A 219 7.22 5.21 -5.47
CA GLY A 219 6.37 5.38 -6.67
C GLY A 219 5.83 6.80 -6.87
N ILE A 220 4.58 6.89 -7.30
CA ILE A 220 3.86 8.17 -7.54
C ILE A 220 3.72 9.02 -6.26
N TRP A 221 3.77 8.39 -5.08
CA TRP A 221 3.67 9.08 -3.80
C TRP A 221 4.92 9.89 -3.45
N GLN A 222 6.04 9.68 -4.16
CA GLN A 222 7.24 10.51 -4.06
C GLN A 222 6.99 11.96 -4.49
N PHE A 223 6.06 12.16 -5.42
CA PHE A 223 5.80 13.46 -6.03
C PHE A 223 4.59 14.17 -5.40
N LEU A 224 3.98 13.58 -4.37
CA LEU A 224 2.93 14.26 -3.60
C LEU A 224 3.56 15.09 -2.49
N PRO A 225 3.11 16.35 -2.31
CA PRO A 225 3.64 17.22 -1.27
C PRO A 225 3.37 16.60 0.09
N ASP A 226 4.44 16.40 0.87
CA ASP A 226 4.33 15.89 2.22
C ASP A 226 4.22 17.03 3.25
N SER A 227 3.46 16.78 4.31
CA SER A 227 3.32 17.69 5.46
C SER A 227 4.63 17.90 6.21
N LYS A 228 5.65 17.04 6.01
CA LYS A 228 6.95 17.09 6.67
C LYS A 228 8.03 17.84 5.88
N GLY A 229 7.67 18.54 4.81
CA GLY A 229 8.55 19.52 4.15
C GLY A 229 9.61 18.93 3.20
N PHE A 230 9.67 17.62 3.02
CA PHE A 230 10.56 17.01 2.04
C PHE A 230 10.07 17.27 0.62
N ASN A 231 10.87 18.04 -0.13
CA ASN A 231 10.86 18.20 -1.58
C ASN A 231 9.59 18.80 -2.21
N LEU A 232 9.01 19.83 -1.57
CA LEU A 232 7.95 20.65 -2.18
C LEU A 232 8.36 21.22 -3.53
N ILE A 233 9.64 21.59 -3.70
CA ILE A 233 10.17 22.14 -4.95
C ILE A 233 10.24 21.06 -6.04
N GLU A 234 10.71 19.84 -5.72
CA GLU A 234 10.77 18.76 -6.72
C GLU A 234 9.36 18.28 -7.11
N SER A 235 8.45 18.18 -6.14
CA SER A 235 7.03 17.90 -6.36
C SER A 235 6.39 18.97 -7.25
N ALA A 236 6.60 20.26 -6.94
CA ALA A 236 6.09 21.37 -7.74
C ALA A 236 6.64 21.33 -9.18
N ASN A 237 7.94 21.10 -9.36
CA ASN A 237 8.54 21.00 -10.69
C ASN A 237 7.94 19.85 -11.52
N PHE A 238 7.69 18.67 -10.89
CA PHE A 238 7.04 17.55 -11.56
C PHE A 238 5.60 17.89 -11.98
N TRP A 239 4.81 18.52 -11.09
CA TRP A 239 3.44 18.90 -11.40
C TRP A 239 3.36 20.02 -12.44
N ILE A 240 4.28 21.00 -12.40
CA ILE A 240 4.41 22.05 -13.42
C ILE A 240 4.73 21.43 -14.79
N ALA A 241 5.71 20.52 -14.85
CA ALA A 241 6.06 19.83 -16.09
C ALA A 241 4.88 19.01 -16.64
N THR A 242 4.15 18.32 -15.77
CA THR A 242 2.95 17.55 -16.13
C THR A 242 1.84 18.45 -16.66
N ALA A 243 1.58 19.59 -16.00
CA ALA A 243 0.60 20.57 -16.45
C ALA A 243 1.00 21.19 -17.80
N ALA A 244 2.28 21.53 -17.99
CA ALA A 244 2.79 22.05 -19.25
C ALA A 244 2.65 21.03 -20.39
N ALA A 245 2.96 19.75 -20.14
CA ALA A 245 2.77 18.68 -21.13
C ALA A 245 1.30 18.49 -21.49
N PHE A 246 0.40 18.54 -20.50
CA PHE A 246 -1.04 18.47 -20.72
C PHE A 246 -1.57 19.66 -21.53
N LEU A 247 -1.09 20.87 -21.22
CA LEU A 247 -1.46 22.08 -21.95
C LEU A 247 -0.94 22.06 -23.39
N ALA A 248 0.27 21.57 -23.61
CA ALA A 248 0.82 21.36 -24.94
C ALA A 248 0.00 20.34 -25.74
N PHE A 249 -0.46 19.26 -25.10
CA PHE A 249 -1.35 18.29 -25.72
C PHE A 249 -2.70 18.92 -26.12
N ILE A 250 -3.32 19.70 -25.24
CA ILE A 250 -4.54 20.45 -25.58
C ILE A 250 -4.29 21.41 -26.75
N GLY A 251 -3.18 22.16 -26.71
CA GLY A 251 -2.81 23.08 -27.78
C GLY A 251 -2.61 22.36 -29.12
N PHE A 252 -2.02 21.16 -29.11
CA PHE A 252 -1.89 20.33 -30.29
C PHE A 252 -3.24 19.90 -30.87
N VAL A 253 -4.17 19.44 -30.01
CA VAL A 253 -5.53 19.07 -30.43
C VAL A 253 -6.28 20.27 -31.00
N LEU A 254 -6.23 21.42 -30.32
CA LEU A 254 -6.85 22.65 -30.81
C LEU A 254 -6.24 23.09 -32.15
N GLY A 255 -4.92 22.98 -32.31
CA GLY A 255 -4.23 23.24 -33.57
C GLY A 255 -4.78 22.39 -34.72
N LEU A 256 -4.96 21.08 -34.49
CA LEU A 256 -5.57 20.18 -35.48
C LEU A 256 -7.02 20.58 -35.81
N THR A 257 -7.82 20.92 -34.80
CA THR A 257 -9.20 21.39 -35.04
C THR A 257 -9.23 22.67 -35.87
N SER A 258 -8.34 23.62 -35.58
CA SER A 258 -8.24 24.88 -36.33
C SER A 258 -7.90 24.65 -37.81
N ILE A 259 -7.03 23.69 -38.13
CA ILE A 259 -6.72 23.32 -39.53
C ILE A 259 -7.97 22.79 -40.25
N VAL A 260 -8.73 21.91 -39.59
CA VAL A 260 -9.97 21.35 -40.16
C VAL A 260 -11.00 22.46 -40.38
N TYR A 261 -11.20 23.34 -39.39
CA TYR A 261 -12.09 24.49 -39.51
C TYR A 261 -11.65 25.46 -40.60
N ALA A 262 -10.35 25.71 -40.75
CA ALA A 262 -9.82 26.57 -41.81
C ALA A 262 -10.09 26.00 -43.20
N LYS A 263 -9.89 24.68 -43.39
CA LYS A 263 -10.25 24.00 -44.64
C LYS A 263 -11.75 24.13 -44.94
N TRP A 264 -12.59 23.86 -43.95
CA TRP A 264 -14.04 23.94 -44.11
C TRP A 264 -14.48 25.38 -44.46
N SER A 265 -13.93 26.38 -43.77
CA SER A 265 -14.20 27.80 -44.06
C SER A 265 -13.73 28.20 -45.46
N TYR A 266 -12.60 27.68 -45.92
CA TYR A 266 -12.10 27.93 -47.27
C TYR A 266 -13.03 27.31 -48.33
N ASP A 267 -13.42 26.05 -48.15
CA ASP A 267 -14.34 25.34 -49.05
C ASP A 267 -15.71 26.05 -49.12
N VAL A 268 -16.22 26.55 -47.99
CA VAL A 268 -17.46 27.36 -47.94
C VAL A 268 -17.27 28.70 -48.65
N GLY A 269 -16.12 29.37 -48.46
CA GLY A 269 -15.80 30.64 -49.10
C GLY A 269 -15.74 30.54 -50.63
N VAL A 270 -15.09 29.49 -51.16
CA VAL A 270 -15.01 29.23 -52.60
C VAL A 270 -16.40 28.99 -53.19
N LYS A 271 -17.25 28.19 -52.52
CA LYS A 271 -18.64 27.99 -52.95
C LYS A 271 -19.45 29.28 -52.92
N SER A 272 -19.25 30.12 -51.90
CA SER A 272 -19.91 31.41 -51.80
C SER A 272 -19.54 32.35 -52.95
N MET A 273 -18.27 32.33 -53.39
CA MET A 273 -17.83 33.14 -54.54
C MET A 273 -18.48 32.66 -55.84
N ALA A 274 -18.54 31.35 -56.08
CA ALA A 274 -19.22 30.80 -57.27
C ALA A 274 -20.71 31.17 -57.31
N ILE A 275 -21.42 31.04 -56.18
CA ILE A 275 -22.84 31.45 -56.08
C ILE A 275 -22.99 32.96 -56.32
N SER A 276 -22.04 33.78 -55.88
CA SER A 276 -22.09 35.23 -56.10
C SER A 276 -22.00 35.60 -57.58
N GLU A 277 -21.22 34.87 -58.38
CA GLU A 277 -21.11 35.06 -59.82
C GLU A 277 -22.44 34.77 -60.52
N GLU A 278 -23.06 33.62 -60.23
CA GLU A 278 -24.38 33.27 -60.78
C GLU A 278 -25.47 34.28 -60.38
N SER A 279 -25.41 34.79 -59.14
CA SER A 279 -26.36 35.80 -58.67
C SER A 279 -26.24 37.13 -59.42
N LEU A 280 -25.03 37.48 -59.89
CA LEU A 280 -24.78 38.70 -60.64
C LEU A 280 -25.39 38.61 -62.05
N ASP A 281 -25.28 37.45 -62.68
CA ASP A 281 -25.90 37.19 -63.98
C ASP A 281 -27.43 37.17 -63.88
N LEU A 282 -27.99 36.54 -62.84
CA LEU A 282 -29.42 36.57 -62.59
C LEU A 282 -29.93 38.01 -62.39
N THR A 283 -29.18 38.83 -61.64
CA THR A 283 -29.50 40.23 -61.40
C THR A 283 -29.45 41.04 -62.70
N ARG A 284 -28.47 40.78 -63.58
CA ARG A 284 -28.40 41.41 -64.91
C ARG A 284 -29.61 41.04 -65.77
N LEU A 285 -30.02 39.77 -65.78
CA LEU A 285 -31.20 39.31 -66.53
C LEU A 285 -32.50 39.93 -65.98
N GLN A 286 -32.66 39.97 -64.66
CA GLN A 286 -33.80 40.64 -64.03
C GLN A 286 -33.83 42.13 -64.38
N TYR A 287 -32.69 42.80 -64.38
CA TYR A 287 -32.58 44.19 -64.79
C TYR A 287 -33.02 44.37 -66.25
N GLN A 288 -32.52 43.55 -67.18
CA GLN A 288 -32.91 43.62 -68.60
C GLN A 288 -34.40 43.36 -68.83
N LEU A 289 -34.99 42.37 -68.15
CA LEU A 289 -36.42 42.09 -68.23
C LEU A 289 -37.26 43.24 -67.68
N SER A 290 -36.85 43.83 -66.54
CA SER A 290 -37.54 44.97 -65.96
C SER A 290 -37.49 46.20 -66.87
N LEU A 291 -36.36 46.41 -67.55
CA LEU A 291 -36.19 47.49 -68.53
C LEU A 291 -37.07 47.24 -69.76
N ALA A 292 -37.09 46.02 -70.30
CA ALA A 292 -37.94 45.66 -71.42
C ALA A 292 -39.44 45.82 -71.09
N GLN A 293 -39.85 45.47 -69.87
CA GLN A 293 -41.23 45.65 -69.40
C GLN A 293 -41.60 47.14 -69.29
N ALA A 294 -40.73 47.96 -68.70
CA ALA A 294 -40.94 49.41 -68.60
C ALA A 294 -41.02 50.09 -69.98
N CYS A 295 -40.18 49.67 -70.93
CA CYS A 295 -40.22 50.20 -72.31
C CYS A 295 -41.43 49.69 -73.12
N SER A 296 -42.12 48.64 -72.68
CA SER A 296 -43.34 48.15 -73.33
C SER A 296 -44.59 48.96 -72.97
N ASP A 297 -44.60 49.69 -71.84
CA ASP A 297 -45.70 50.59 -71.48
C ASP A 297 -45.43 52.00 -72.06
N PRO A 298 -46.29 52.51 -72.96
CA PRO A 298 -46.07 53.80 -73.61
C PRO A 298 -46.08 55.00 -72.67
N ASN A 299 -46.69 54.88 -71.48
CA ASN A 299 -46.67 55.96 -70.48
C ASN A 299 -45.35 55.98 -69.70
N GLU A 300 -44.80 54.80 -69.36
CA GLU A 300 -43.54 54.69 -68.63
C GLU A 300 -42.32 54.94 -69.53
N ALA A 301 -42.36 54.51 -70.79
CA ALA A 301 -41.29 54.75 -71.76
C ALA A 301 -40.99 56.24 -71.98
N ARG A 302 -41.99 57.12 -71.84
CA ARG A 302 -41.81 58.58 -71.93
C ARG A 302 -41.01 59.18 -70.77
N LEU A 303 -40.97 58.50 -69.62
CA LEU A 303 -40.24 58.94 -68.42
C LEU A 303 -38.76 58.54 -68.46
N LEU A 304 -38.38 57.57 -69.30
CA LEU A 304 -37.03 57.01 -69.39
C LEU A 304 -36.49 57.07 -70.84
N PRO A 305 -36.40 58.27 -71.44
CA PRO A 305 -36.04 58.42 -72.85
C PRO A 305 -34.64 57.88 -73.18
N ASP A 306 -33.67 58.08 -72.26
CA ASP A 306 -32.28 57.64 -72.45
C ASP A 306 -32.09 56.11 -72.41
N PHE A 307 -33.08 55.37 -71.92
CA PHE A 307 -33.01 53.91 -71.74
C PHE A 307 -33.89 53.13 -72.74
N CYS A 308 -34.97 53.73 -73.23
CA CYS A 308 -35.93 53.08 -74.13
C CYS A 308 -35.80 53.48 -75.61
N SER A 309 -34.86 54.35 -75.97
CA SER A 309 -34.62 54.72 -77.37
C SER A 309 -33.79 53.66 -78.10
N ALA A 310 -34.43 52.91 -78.99
CA ALA A 310 -33.74 52.06 -79.96
C ALA A 310 -33.00 52.96 -80.98
N GLU A 311 -31.66 53.00 -80.93
CA GLU A 311 -30.88 53.26 -82.14
C GLU A 311 -30.83 51.97 -82.97
N ALA A 312 -31.73 51.90 -83.95
CA ALA A 312 -31.55 51.15 -85.19
C ALA A 312 -32.16 51.98 -86.33
#